data_AF-A0A0C9TUX6-F1
#
_entry.id   AF-A0A0C9TUX6-F1
#
_cell.length_a   1.000
_cell.length_b   1.000
_cell.length_c   1.000
_cell.angle_alpha   90.00
_cell.angle_beta   90.00
_cell.angle_gamma   90.00
#
_symmetry.space_group_name_H-M   'P 1'
#
loop_
_entity.id
_entity.type
_entity.pdbx_description
1 polymer ?
#
loop_
_entity_poly.entity_id
_entity_poly.type
_entity_poly.pdbx_seq_one_letter_code
_entity_poly.pdbx_strand_id
1 'polypeptide(L)'
;MSTQSVMESNQSDPANWFFSDILKGNERIVSFANVVINREKDITTGVLSVLNFTRIVFGLEQNSSLISDVIGSLHTEDTIEKSLAICHEWPDGLHIKVEEAYRIPLFERSLKRVSTKRRKDDLDADRDLKTADSSAAIVLTRYPKVVACLRLCNVAGPDVFVIFNPRPTSDQQQAANLTFNTSLAQTVQRLCGILPEKHDPVQGGPNWRTLPGGHCYGDIFVPRAISHDAQALEDSLLTSSLAALSLQAEVSALQRENQTLTTQIQLLEDSVVRFEEELREEKIKAERLRSYKPGPILTRN
;
A
#
# COMPACT_ATOMS: atom_id res chain seq x y z
N MET A 1 2.65 -48.65 -49.67
CA MET A 1 1.84 -47.41 -49.59
C MET A 1 1.21 -47.38 -48.22
N SER A 2 1.81 -46.66 -47.28
CA SER A 2 1.27 -46.50 -45.91
C SER A 2 0.93 -45.04 -45.73
N THR A 3 -0.36 -44.75 -45.64
CA THR A 3 -0.90 -43.43 -45.28
C THR A 3 -0.63 -43.17 -43.81
N GLN A 4 0.27 -42.23 -43.54
CA GLN A 4 0.52 -41.71 -42.21
C GLN A 4 -0.60 -40.70 -41.87
N SER A 5 -1.43 -41.09 -40.93
CA SER A 5 -2.45 -40.25 -40.30
C SER A 5 -1.76 -39.13 -39.52
N VAL A 6 -1.83 -37.90 -40.05
CA VAL A 6 -1.51 -36.69 -39.28
C VAL A 6 -2.68 -36.45 -38.33
N MET A 7 -2.54 -36.92 -37.10
CA MET A 7 -3.33 -36.40 -35.98
C MET A 7 -2.73 -35.05 -35.60
N GLU A 8 -3.31 -33.97 -36.13
CA GLU A 8 -3.16 -32.64 -35.56
C GLU A 8 -3.76 -32.66 -34.14
N SER A 9 -2.90 -32.77 -33.14
CA SER A 9 -3.27 -32.50 -31.77
C SER A 9 -3.53 -31.00 -31.64
N ASN A 10 -4.80 -30.61 -31.77
CA ASN A 10 -5.30 -29.31 -31.30
C ASN A 10 -5.20 -29.27 -29.76
N GLN A 11 -3.98 -29.16 -29.23
CA GLN A 11 -3.77 -28.72 -27.86
C GLN A 11 -3.96 -27.20 -27.86
N SER A 12 -5.19 -26.78 -27.55
CA SER A 12 -5.46 -25.38 -27.23
C SER A 12 -4.56 -24.99 -26.06
N ASP A 13 -3.70 -24.00 -26.28
CA ASP A 13 -2.86 -23.40 -25.25
C ASP A 13 -3.70 -23.07 -24.00
N PRO A 14 -3.32 -23.55 -22.79
CA PRO A 14 -4.02 -23.26 -21.54
C PRO A 14 -4.31 -21.77 -21.31
N ALA A 15 -3.40 -20.88 -21.75
CA ALA A 15 -3.57 -19.44 -21.63
C ALA A 15 -4.71 -18.92 -22.54
N ASN A 16 -4.86 -19.49 -23.73
CA ASN A 16 -5.93 -19.12 -24.67
C ASN A 16 -7.31 -19.56 -24.16
N TRP A 17 -7.41 -20.72 -23.52
CA TRP A 17 -8.65 -21.14 -22.87
C TRP A 17 -9.02 -20.23 -21.69
N PHE A 18 -8.04 -19.91 -20.83
CA PHE A 18 -8.23 -19.03 -19.69
C PHE A 18 -8.71 -17.64 -20.11
N PHE A 19 -8.05 -17.03 -21.10
CA PHE A 19 -8.43 -15.74 -21.66
C PHE A 19 -9.83 -15.78 -22.29
N SER A 20 -10.11 -16.82 -23.09
CA SER A 20 -11.44 -17.00 -23.70
C SER A 20 -12.55 -17.11 -22.66
N ASP A 21 -12.27 -17.70 -21.51
CA ASP A 21 -13.24 -17.85 -20.45
C ASP A 21 -13.51 -16.54 -19.70
N ILE A 22 -12.48 -15.72 -19.47
CA ILE A 22 -12.64 -14.35 -18.96
C ILE A 22 -13.52 -13.51 -19.90
N LEU A 23 -13.30 -13.62 -21.21
CA LEU A 23 -14.08 -12.91 -22.23
C LEU A 23 -15.56 -13.34 -22.27
N LYS A 24 -15.90 -14.55 -21.79
CA LYS A 24 -17.29 -14.99 -21.64
C LYS A 24 -18.00 -14.37 -20.43
N GLY A 25 -17.30 -13.58 -19.61
CA GLY A 25 -17.86 -12.93 -18.42
C GLY A 25 -17.71 -13.73 -17.12
N ASN A 26 -16.88 -14.78 -17.13
CA ASN A 26 -16.63 -15.59 -15.94
C ASN A 26 -15.51 -14.95 -15.09
N GLU A 27 -15.74 -14.83 -13.79
CA GLU A 27 -14.69 -14.45 -12.83
C GLU A 27 -13.64 -15.57 -12.76
N ARG A 28 -12.36 -15.19 -12.87
CA ARG A 28 -11.24 -16.11 -12.68
C ARG A 28 -10.32 -15.64 -11.57
N ILE A 29 -9.99 -16.54 -10.66
CA ILE A 29 -9.09 -16.27 -9.53
C ILE A 29 -7.91 -17.21 -9.64
N VAL A 30 -6.71 -16.65 -9.60
CA VAL A 30 -5.44 -17.39 -9.60
C VAL A 30 -4.74 -17.09 -8.27
N SER A 31 -4.35 -18.13 -7.55
CA SER A 31 -3.65 -18.02 -6.26
C SER A 31 -2.24 -18.59 -6.39
N PHE A 32 -1.25 -17.88 -5.86
CA PHE A 32 0.17 -18.21 -5.99
C PHE A 32 0.72 -18.68 -4.65
N ALA A 33 0.60 -19.99 -4.38
CA ALA A 33 0.86 -20.57 -3.07
C ALA A 33 2.31 -20.41 -2.58
N ASN A 34 3.30 -20.34 -3.48
CA ASN A 34 4.70 -20.22 -3.09
C ASN A 34 5.20 -18.78 -2.99
N VAL A 35 4.38 -17.79 -3.37
CA VAL A 35 4.79 -16.38 -3.34
C VAL A 35 4.05 -15.67 -2.21
N VAL A 36 4.77 -15.44 -1.10
CA VAL A 36 4.22 -14.92 0.15
C VAL A 36 5.05 -13.75 0.67
N ILE A 37 4.37 -12.68 1.07
CA ILE A 37 4.97 -11.58 1.83
C ILE A 37 4.80 -11.90 3.32
N ASN A 38 5.87 -12.35 3.98
CA ASN A 38 5.86 -12.67 5.42
C ASN A 38 5.94 -11.41 6.31
N ARG A 39 5.05 -10.43 6.10
CA ARG A 39 4.95 -9.15 6.84
C ARG A 39 3.51 -8.72 6.97
N GLU A 40 2.74 -9.46 7.77
CA GLU A 40 1.27 -9.42 7.82
C GLU A 40 0.65 -8.04 8.14
N LYS A 41 1.43 -7.09 8.67
CA LYS A 41 0.97 -5.73 9.06
C LYS A 41 1.74 -4.58 8.45
N ASP A 42 2.72 -4.86 7.59
CA ASP A 42 3.50 -3.81 6.95
C ASP A 42 2.72 -3.21 5.77
N ILE A 43 2.25 -1.98 5.93
CA ILE A 43 1.56 -1.24 4.86
C ILE A 43 2.54 -0.90 3.75
N THR A 44 3.76 -0.48 4.10
CA THR A 44 4.80 -0.06 3.15
C THR A 44 5.06 -1.19 2.17
N THR A 45 5.24 -2.40 2.69
CA THR A 45 5.46 -3.60 1.86
C THR A 45 4.25 -3.90 0.96
N GLY A 46 3.02 -3.73 1.48
CA GLY A 46 1.79 -3.82 0.69
C GLY A 46 1.70 -2.78 -0.44
N VAL A 47 2.11 -1.54 -0.18
CA VAL A 47 2.14 -0.44 -1.16
C VAL A 47 3.21 -0.66 -2.23
N LEU A 48 4.41 -1.08 -1.82
CA LEU A 48 5.51 -1.35 -2.74
C LEU A 48 5.16 -2.49 -3.70
N SER A 49 4.59 -3.59 -3.19
CA SER A 49 4.15 -4.71 -4.04
C SER A 49 3.10 -4.31 -5.07
N VAL A 50 2.05 -3.58 -4.68
CA VAL A 50 0.99 -3.19 -5.62
C VAL A 50 1.46 -2.14 -6.63
N LEU A 51 2.34 -1.20 -6.26
CA LEU A 51 2.93 -0.23 -7.18
C LEU A 51 3.87 -0.92 -8.18
N ASN A 52 4.68 -1.86 -7.70
CA ASN A 52 5.59 -2.62 -8.54
C ASN A 52 4.83 -3.54 -9.50
N PHE A 53 3.80 -4.25 -9.03
CA PHE A 53 2.88 -4.99 -9.88
C PHE A 53 2.27 -4.10 -10.97
N THR A 54 1.74 -2.93 -10.57
CA THR A 54 1.12 -1.97 -11.51
C THR A 54 2.09 -1.53 -12.59
N ARG A 55 3.35 -1.21 -12.22
CA ARG A 55 4.42 -0.88 -13.19
C ARG A 55 4.66 -2.04 -14.15
N ILE A 56 4.81 -3.26 -13.63
CA ILE A 56 5.12 -4.45 -14.45
C ILE A 56 4.00 -4.71 -15.45
N VAL A 57 2.74 -4.66 -15.03
CA VAL A 57 1.60 -4.89 -15.94
C VAL A 57 1.55 -3.85 -17.06
N PHE A 58 1.74 -2.56 -16.72
CA PHE A 58 1.81 -1.51 -17.74
C PHE A 58 3.02 -1.66 -18.66
N GLY A 59 4.15 -2.17 -18.17
CA GLY A 59 5.30 -2.51 -18.99
C GLY A 59 5.00 -3.64 -19.98
N LEU A 60 4.29 -4.69 -19.52
CA LEU A 60 3.85 -5.79 -20.40
C LEU A 60 2.89 -5.29 -21.49
N GLU A 61 1.96 -4.40 -21.15
CA GLU A 61 1.04 -3.78 -22.10
C GLU A 61 1.75 -2.89 -23.14
N GLN A 62 2.84 -2.21 -22.77
CA GLN A 62 3.63 -1.44 -23.73
C GLN A 62 4.43 -2.33 -24.69
N ASN A 63 4.82 -3.52 -24.23
CA ASN A 63 5.60 -4.48 -25.01
C ASN A 63 4.75 -5.42 -25.87
N SER A 64 3.44 -5.54 -25.59
CA SER A 64 2.52 -6.37 -26.38
C SER A 64 1.30 -5.60 -26.86
N SER A 65 0.98 -5.77 -28.14
CA SER A 65 -0.25 -5.24 -28.73
C SER A 65 -1.51 -6.05 -28.38
N LEU A 66 -1.35 -7.28 -27.87
CA LEU A 66 -2.44 -8.19 -27.59
C LEU A 66 -2.62 -8.39 -26.08
N ILE A 67 -3.82 -8.06 -25.60
CA ILE A 67 -4.18 -8.26 -24.20
C ILE A 67 -4.11 -9.75 -23.77
N SER A 68 -4.29 -10.69 -24.70
CA SER A 68 -4.13 -12.13 -24.43
C SER A 68 -2.73 -12.48 -23.95
N ASP A 69 -1.71 -11.83 -24.49
CA ASP A 69 -0.31 -12.09 -24.15
C ASP A 69 0.03 -11.48 -22.78
N VAL A 70 -0.55 -10.31 -22.49
CA VAL A 70 -0.46 -9.67 -21.17
C VAL A 70 -1.09 -10.57 -20.11
N ILE A 71 -2.33 -11.05 -20.35
CA ILE A 71 -3.03 -11.95 -19.43
C ILE A 71 -2.28 -13.29 -19.29
N GLY A 72 -1.75 -13.85 -20.38
CA GLY A 72 -0.92 -15.04 -20.33
C GLY A 72 0.33 -14.85 -19.48
N SER A 73 0.98 -13.69 -19.56
CA SER A 73 2.14 -13.33 -18.74
C SER A 73 1.77 -13.12 -17.27
N LEU A 74 0.60 -12.51 -16.98
CA LEU A 74 0.11 -12.32 -15.61
C LEU A 74 -0.24 -13.63 -14.90
N HIS A 75 -0.51 -14.70 -15.65
CA HIS A 75 -0.80 -16.02 -15.11
C HIS A 75 0.47 -16.75 -14.61
N THR A 76 1.67 -16.22 -14.86
CA THR A 76 2.92 -16.88 -14.44
C THR A 76 3.35 -16.50 -13.03
N GLU A 77 4.00 -17.44 -12.33
CA GLU A 77 4.58 -17.19 -11.01
C GLU A 77 5.71 -16.15 -11.08
N ASP A 78 6.51 -16.16 -12.16
CA ASP A 78 7.60 -15.21 -12.41
C ASP A 78 7.12 -13.73 -12.35
N THR A 79 5.97 -13.41 -12.93
CA THR A 79 5.42 -12.04 -12.88
C THR A 79 5.06 -11.62 -11.45
N ILE A 80 4.51 -12.54 -10.67
CA ILE A 80 4.14 -12.29 -9.27
C ILE A 80 5.37 -12.21 -8.38
N GLU A 81 6.35 -13.09 -8.58
CA GLU A 81 7.65 -13.04 -7.89
C GLU A 81 8.36 -11.72 -8.14
N LYS A 82 8.46 -11.27 -9.40
CA LYS A 82 9.02 -9.95 -9.75
C LYS A 82 8.27 -8.81 -9.09
N SER A 83 6.94 -8.92 -9.00
CA SER A 83 6.10 -7.92 -8.35
C SER A 83 6.37 -7.85 -6.84
N LEU A 84 6.68 -8.98 -6.21
CA LEU A 84 6.96 -9.10 -4.78
C LEU A 84 8.46 -8.95 -4.44
N ALA A 85 9.38 -9.05 -5.38
CA ALA A 85 10.83 -8.93 -5.17
C ALA A 85 11.23 -7.65 -4.41
N ILE A 86 10.62 -6.52 -4.77
CA ILE A 86 10.81 -5.21 -4.10
C ILE A 86 10.56 -5.26 -2.58
N CYS A 87 9.69 -6.18 -2.14
CA CYS A 87 9.34 -6.35 -0.73
C CYS A 87 10.44 -7.06 0.06
N HIS A 88 11.19 -7.96 -0.58
CA HIS A 88 12.28 -8.69 0.04
C HIS A 88 13.52 -7.80 0.23
N GLU A 89 13.72 -6.83 -0.66
CA GLU A 89 14.77 -5.82 -0.55
C GLU A 89 14.43 -4.70 0.44
N TRP A 90 13.15 -4.55 0.81
CA TRP A 90 12.70 -3.52 1.74
C TRP A 90 13.12 -3.86 3.18
N PRO A 91 13.76 -2.95 3.94
CA PRO A 91 14.14 -3.24 5.32
C PRO A 91 12.94 -3.37 6.27
N ASP A 92 13.02 -4.32 7.19
CA ASP A 92 12.01 -4.52 8.22
C ASP A 92 11.88 -3.28 9.14
N GLY A 93 10.64 -2.91 9.47
CA GLY A 93 10.35 -1.86 10.45
C GLY A 93 10.46 -0.42 9.92
N LEU A 94 10.91 -0.22 8.68
CA LEU A 94 10.88 1.10 8.05
C LEU A 94 9.48 1.44 7.54
N HIS A 95 8.93 2.53 8.09
CA HIS A 95 7.63 3.06 7.72
C HIS A 95 7.77 4.23 6.77
N ILE A 96 7.10 4.14 5.62
CA ILE A 96 6.99 5.24 4.66
C ILE A 96 5.53 5.60 4.46
N LYS A 97 5.27 6.89 4.27
CA LYS A 97 3.93 7.35 3.85
C LYS A 97 3.66 6.87 2.43
N VAL A 98 2.44 6.40 2.16
CA VAL A 98 2.03 5.95 0.82
C VAL A 98 2.37 6.98 -0.25
N GLU A 99 2.26 8.28 0.08
CA GLU A 99 2.56 9.36 -0.85
C GLU A 99 4.04 9.56 -1.17
N GLU A 100 4.94 9.10 -0.31
CA GLU A 100 6.39 9.12 -0.51
C GLU A 100 6.82 7.89 -1.31
N ALA A 101 6.15 6.75 -1.14
CA ALA A 101 6.49 5.50 -1.83
C ALA A 101 6.47 5.64 -3.35
N TYR A 102 5.46 6.30 -3.95
CA TYR A 102 5.38 6.46 -5.41
C TYR A 102 6.30 7.57 -5.98
N ARG A 103 6.90 8.42 -5.14
CA ARG A 103 7.75 9.54 -5.58
C ARG A 103 9.19 9.14 -5.93
N ILE A 104 9.53 7.87 -5.78
CA ILE A 104 10.85 7.38 -6.15
C ILE A 104 10.98 7.32 -7.68
N PRO A 105 12.20 7.49 -8.23
CA PRO A 105 12.43 7.52 -9.67
C PRO A 105 11.86 6.30 -10.42
N LEU A 106 11.90 5.12 -9.81
CA LEU A 106 11.33 3.89 -10.35
C LEU A 106 9.85 4.02 -10.73
N PHE A 107 9.01 4.52 -9.81
CA PHE A 107 7.58 4.65 -10.04
C PHE A 107 7.24 5.93 -10.78
N GLU A 108 7.94 7.04 -10.52
CA GLU A 108 7.67 8.30 -11.23
C GLU A 108 7.93 8.21 -12.75
N ARG A 109 8.88 7.36 -13.16
CA ARG A 109 9.19 7.14 -14.58
C ARG A 109 8.16 6.27 -15.29
N SER A 110 7.58 5.30 -14.60
CA SER A 110 6.68 4.30 -15.18
C SER A 110 5.20 4.65 -14.99
N LEU A 111 4.87 5.32 -13.89
CA LEU A 111 3.51 5.62 -13.46
C LEU A 111 3.28 7.13 -13.43
N LYS A 112 2.14 7.57 -13.93
CA LYS A 112 1.65 8.94 -13.75
C LYS A 112 0.43 8.89 -12.85
N ARG A 113 0.56 9.45 -11.65
CA ARG A 113 -0.60 9.64 -10.77
C ARG A 113 -1.48 10.77 -11.30
N VAL A 114 -2.73 10.47 -11.62
CA VAL A 114 -3.68 11.43 -12.19
C VAL A 114 -4.65 12.01 -11.15
N SER A 115 -4.90 11.27 -10.07
CA SER A 115 -5.85 11.68 -9.04
C SER A 115 -5.62 10.93 -7.74
N THR A 116 -6.03 11.54 -6.63
CA THR A 116 -6.03 10.94 -5.29
C THR A 116 -7.42 11.15 -4.68
N LYS A 117 -8.05 10.07 -4.24
CA LYS A 117 -9.35 10.06 -3.58
C LYS A 117 -9.16 9.65 -2.12
N ARG A 118 -9.63 10.51 -1.21
CA ARG A 118 -9.43 10.35 0.25
C ARG A 118 -10.72 10.02 1.01
N ARG A 119 -11.86 9.96 0.33
CA ARG A 119 -13.18 9.67 0.92
C ARG A 119 -13.91 8.58 0.16
N LYS A 120 -14.72 7.82 0.89
CA LYS A 120 -15.57 6.74 0.36
C LYS A 120 -16.56 7.26 -0.69
N ASP A 121 -17.13 8.44 -0.48
CA ASP A 121 -18.07 9.08 -1.41
C ASP A 121 -17.40 9.57 -2.71
N ASP A 122 -16.07 9.69 -2.73
CA ASP A 122 -15.29 10.11 -3.90
C ASP A 122 -14.73 8.93 -4.71
N LEU A 123 -14.81 7.70 -4.20
CA LEU A 123 -14.36 6.47 -4.86
C LEU A 123 -15.48 5.90 -5.72
N ASP A 124 -15.82 6.62 -6.78
CA ASP A 124 -16.63 6.09 -7.86
C ASP A 124 -15.70 5.35 -8.83
N ALA A 125 -15.36 4.09 -8.50
CA ALA A 125 -14.48 3.26 -9.32
C ALA A 125 -14.98 3.14 -10.78
N ASP A 126 -16.29 3.31 -11.01
CA ASP A 126 -16.89 3.32 -12.34
C ASP A 126 -16.46 4.56 -13.13
N ARG A 127 -16.65 5.75 -12.57
CA ARG A 127 -16.18 6.99 -13.19
C ARG A 127 -14.65 7.04 -13.26
N ASP A 128 -13.96 6.64 -12.20
CA ASP A 128 -12.53 6.84 -12.04
C ASP A 128 -11.68 5.93 -12.95
N LEU A 129 -12.15 4.71 -13.26
CA LEU A 129 -11.47 3.83 -14.22
C LEU A 129 -11.94 4.04 -15.67
N LYS A 130 -13.18 4.50 -15.91
CA LYS A 130 -13.70 4.75 -17.27
C LYS A 130 -13.34 6.10 -17.87
N THR A 131 -12.90 7.06 -17.06
CA THR A 131 -12.56 8.42 -17.54
C THR A 131 -11.21 8.52 -18.24
N ALA A 132 -10.39 7.45 -18.21
CA ALA A 132 -9.14 7.41 -18.95
C ALA A 132 -9.39 6.87 -20.37
N ASP A 133 -8.81 7.51 -21.38
CA ASP A 133 -8.78 6.98 -22.77
C ASP A 133 -7.80 5.79 -22.91
N SER A 134 -7.12 5.42 -21.83
CA SER A 134 -6.10 4.38 -21.75
C SER A 134 -6.31 3.47 -20.54
N SER A 135 -5.52 2.40 -20.48
CA SER A 135 -5.40 1.56 -19.27
C SER A 135 -5.05 2.40 -18.05
N ALA A 136 -5.60 1.99 -16.91
CA ALA A 136 -5.51 2.73 -15.66
C ALA A 136 -5.52 1.76 -14.48
N ALA A 137 -4.95 2.17 -13.37
CA ALA A 137 -4.89 1.40 -12.15
C ALA A 137 -5.32 2.27 -10.97
N ILE A 138 -6.07 1.69 -10.05
CA ILE A 138 -6.33 2.29 -8.74
C ILE A 138 -5.64 1.45 -7.67
N VAL A 139 -4.77 2.10 -6.89
CA VAL A 139 -4.16 1.53 -5.70
C VAL A 139 -5.03 1.91 -4.51
N LEU A 140 -5.67 0.91 -3.92
CA LEU A 140 -6.58 1.08 -2.79
C LEU A 140 -5.88 0.67 -1.50
N THR A 141 -5.86 1.59 -0.54
CA THR A 141 -5.28 1.39 0.79
C THR A 141 -6.36 1.55 1.85
N ARG A 142 -6.60 0.49 2.63
CA ARG A 142 -7.43 0.49 3.83
C ARG A 142 -6.73 -0.33 4.90
N TYR A 143 -6.10 0.33 5.87
CA TYR A 143 -5.22 -0.32 6.84
C TYR A 143 -5.80 -1.62 7.43
N PRO A 144 -5.05 -2.75 7.44
CA PRO A 144 -3.72 -2.98 6.86
C PRO A 144 -3.73 -3.50 5.40
N LYS A 145 -4.88 -3.53 4.75
CA LYS A 145 -5.06 -4.06 3.40
C LYS A 145 -4.67 -3.04 2.33
N VAL A 146 -3.95 -3.53 1.32
CA VAL A 146 -3.55 -2.77 0.13
C VAL A 146 -3.79 -3.66 -1.08
N VAL A 147 -4.47 -3.16 -2.10
CA VAL A 147 -4.76 -3.87 -3.35
C VAL A 147 -4.60 -2.94 -4.55
N ALA A 148 -4.24 -3.50 -5.70
CA ALA A 148 -4.36 -2.81 -6.98
C ALA A 148 -5.56 -3.34 -7.75
N CYS A 149 -6.30 -2.46 -8.40
CA CYS A 149 -7.30 -2.81 -9.40
C CYS A 149 -6.95 -2.09 -10.70
N LEU A 150 -6.66 -2.85 -11.74
CA LEU A 150 -6.30 -2.35 -13.05
C LEU A 150 -7.47 -2.54 -14.01
N ARG A 151 -7.64 -1.58 -14.92
CA ARG A 151 -8.43 -1.73 -16.14
C ARG A 151 -7.43 -1.77 -17.29
N LEU A 152 -7.39 -2.91 -17.97
CA LEU A 152 -6.61 -3.13 -19.19
C LEU A 152 -7.54 -2.94 -20.39
N CYS A 153 -7.25 -1.93 -21.20
CA CYS A 153 -8.03 -1.60 -22.39
C CYS A 153 -7.86 -2.65 -23.47
N ASN A 154 -8.97 -3.18 -23.95
CA ASN A 154 -8.97 -4.17 -25.03
C ASN A 154 -9.55 -3.55 -26.30
N VAL A 155 -8.71 -3.23 -27.28
CA VAL A 155 -9.16 -2.60 -28.54
C VAL A 155 -10.14 -3.50 -29.31
N ALA A 156 -10.04 -4.82 -29.15
CA ALA A 156 -10.82 -5.80 -29.90
C ALA A 156 -12.04 -6.34 -29.14
N GLY A 157 -12.36 -5.83 -27.93
CA GLY A 157 -13.40 -6.43 -27.11
C GLY A 157 -13.65 -5.69 -25.79
N PRO A 158 -14.26 -6.36 -24.79
CA PRO A 158 -14.43 -5.75 -23.47
C PRO A 158 -13.09 -5.60 -22.76
N ASP A 159 -12.96 -4.51 -22.00
CA ASP A 159 -11.85 -4.30 -21.08
C ASP A 159 -11.76 -5.43 -20.05
N VAL A 160 -10.54 -5.71 -19.59
CA VAL A 160 -10.30 -6.69 -18.54
C VAL A 160 -9.86 -5.96 -17.27
N PHE A 161 -10.60 -6.21 -16.20
CA PHE A 161 -10.27 -5.76 -14.86
C PHE A 161 -9.43 -6.81 -14.14
N VAL A 162 -8.30 -6.38 -13.58
CA VAL A 162 -7.37 -7.25 -12.85
C VAL A 162 -7.21 -6.71 -11.44
N ILE A 163 -7.62 -7.49 -10.43
CA ILE A 163 -7.40 -7.17 -9.03
C ILE A 163 -6.21 -7.97 -8.54
N PHE A 164 -5.16 -7.28 -8.10
CA PHE A 164 -4.04 -7.88 -7.39
C PHE A 164 -4.18 -7.66 -5.89
N ASN A 165 -4.26 -8.77 -5.17
CA ASN A 165 -4.26 -8.80 -3.73
C ASN A 165 -3.01 -9.55 -3.24
N PRO A 166 -1.97 -8.84 -2.81
CA PRO A 166 -0.74 -9.47 -2.35
C PRO A 166 -0.90 -10.23 -1.03
N ARG A 167 -1.99 -10.00 -0.28
CA ARG A 167 -2.24 -10.58 1.05
C ARG A 167 -3.72 -10.88 1.29
N PRO A 168 -4.31 -11.90 0.64
CA PRO A 168 -5.68 -12.30 0.92
C PRO A 168 -5.85 -12.76 2.37
N THR A 169 -7.08 -12.60 2.86
CA THR A 169 -7.43 -12.77 4.28
C THR A 169 -7.81 -14.21 4.64
N SER A 170 -7.61 -15.19 3.74
CA SER A 170 -8.01 -16.57 4.01
C SER A 170 -7.01 -17.28 4.92
N ASP A 171 -7.53 -17.86 6.00
CA ASP A 171 -6.82 -18.53 7.11
C ASP A 171 -5.93 -19.73 6.68
N GLN A 172 -5.99 -20.15 5.41
CA GLN A 172 -5.31 -21.36 4.94
C GLN A 172 -4.08 -21.13 4.04
N GLN A 173 -3.79 -19.91 3.58
CA GLN A 173 -2.52 -19.57 2.92
C GLN A 173 -2.49 -18.05 2.60
N GLN A 174 -1.44 -17.35 3.04
CA GLN A 174 -1.17 -15.93 2.70
C GLN A 174 -0.65 -15.76 1.25
N ALA A 175 -1.14 -16.58 0.33
CA ALA A 175 -0.73 -16.62 -1.07
C ALA A 175 -1.23 -15.39 -1.81
N ALA A 176 -0.38 -14.67 -2.54
CA ALA A 176 -0.87 -13.59 -3.40
C ALA A 176 -1.92 -14.11 -4.39
N ASN A 177 -2.91 -13.29 -4.76
CA ASN A 177 -3.89 -13.68 -5.76
C ASN A 177 -4.19 -12.58 -6.79
N LEU A 178 -4.60 -13.05 -7.97
CA LEU A 178 -5.15 -12.25 -9.03
C LEU A 178 -6.60 -12.63 -9.26
N THR A 179 -7.46 -11.63 -9.43
CA THR A 179 -8.85 -11.82 -9.88
C THR A 179 -9.06 -11.10 -11.20
N PHE A 180 -9.59 -11.80 -12.19
CA PHE A 180 -9.88 -11.29 -13.52
C PHE A 180 -11.40 -11.23 -13.75
N ASN A 181 -11.88 -10.09 -14.24
CA ASN A 181 -13.28 -9.84 -14.55
C ASN A 181 -13.38 -8.97 -15.82
N THR A 182 -14.45 -9.12 -16.60
CA THR A 182 -14.79 -8.16 -17.67
C THR A 182 -15.92 -7.20 -17.25
N SER A 183 -16.67 -7.56 -16.20
CA SER A 183 -17.70 -6.71 -15.62
C SER A 183 -17.15 -5.87 -14.48
N LEU A 184 -17.26 -4.56 -14.63
CA LEU A 184 -16.93 -3.62 -13.56
C LEU A 184 -17.76 -3.87 -12.30
N ALA A 185 -19.05 -4.22 -12.43
CA ALA A 185 -19.91 -4.46 -11.27
C ALA A 185 -19.39 -5.64 -10.42
N GLN A 186 -18.94 -6.71 -11.07
CA GLN A 186 -18.29 -7.85 -10.40
C GLN A 186 -16.97 -7.43 -9.74
N THR A 187 -16.15 -6.64 -10.45
CA THR A 187 -14.90 -6.08 -9.90
C THR A 187 -15.14 -5.26 -8.63
N VAL A 188 -16.13 -4.35 -8.64
CA VAL A 188 -16.48 -3.54 -7.47
C VAL A 188 -16.97 -4.41 -6.33
N GLN A 189 -17.86 -5.37 -6.61
CA GLN A 189 -18.34 -6.32 -5.60
C GLN A 189 -17.19 -7.12 -4.98
N ARG A 190 -16.23 -7.56 -5.79
CA ARG A 190 -15.02 -8.26 -5.34
C ARG A 190 -14.15 -7.38 -4.45
N LEU A 191 -13.92 -6.13 -4.83
CA LEU A 191 -13.17 -5.16 -4.02
C LEU A 191 -13.86 -4.90 -2.68
N CYS A 192 -15.19 -4.79 -2.65
CA CYS A 192 -15.96 -4.67 -1.40
C CYS A 192 -15.78 -5.90 -0.50
N GLY A 193 -15.69 -7.11 -1.07
CA GLY A 193 -15.39 -8.33 -0.33
C GLY A 193 -13.97 -8.40 0.23
N ILE A 194 -12.98 -7.87 -0.51
CA ILE A 194 -11.57 -7.84 -0.08
C ILE A 194 -11.31 -6.76 0.98
N LEU A 195 -11.97 -5.61 0.86
CA LEU A 195 -11.85 -4.46 1.75
C LEU A 195 -13.15 -4.23 2.53
N PRO A 196 -13.62 -5.21 3.34
CA PRO A 196 -14.91 -5.12 4.00
C PRO A 196 -14.96 -3.92 4.95
N GLU A 197 -16.12 -3.29 5.01
CA GLU A 197 -16.41 -2.27 6.00
C GLU A 197 -16.64 -2.95 7.35
N LYS A 198 -15.67 -2.84 8.27
CA LYS A 198 -15.89 -3.25 9.65
C LYS A 198 -16.88 -2.29 10.29
N HIS A 199 -18.16 -2.65 10.29
CA HIS A 199 -19.09 -2.17 11.31
C HIS A 199 -18.97 -3.11 12.51
N ASP A 200 -18.49 -2.61 13.65
CA ASP A 200 -18.88 -3.20 14.93
C ASP A 200 -20.38 -2.91 15.13
N PRO A 201 -21.22 -3.92 15.40
CA PRO A 201 -22.65 -3.74 15.55
C PRO A 201 -22.96 -3.25 16.97
N VAL A 202 -22.62 -1.99 17.28
CA VAL A 202 -23.19 -1.32 18.44
C VAL A 202 -24.52 -0.69 18.00
N GLN A 203 -25.60 -1.21 18.58
CA GLN A 203 -26.98 -0.82 18.33
C GLN A 203 -27.20 0.69 18.38
N GLY A 204 -27.84 1.24 17.34
CA GLY A 204 -28.47 2.56 17.40
C GLY A 204 -28.42 3.38 16.11
N GLY A 205 -29.23 3.02 15.10
CA GLY A 205 -29.61 3.92 14.00
C GLY A 205 -28.51 4.35 13.02
N PRO A 206 -28.88 4.82 11.80
CA PRO A 206 -28.00 4.87 10.64
C PRO A 206 -27.14 6.15 10.60
N ASN A 207 -26.18 6.29 11.51
CA ASN A 207 -25.30 7.45 11.54
C ASN A 207 -23.83 7.01 11.38
N TRP A 208 -23.47 6.51 10.19
CA TRP A 208 -22.13 6.05 9.77
C TRP A 208 -21.02 7.13 9.78
N ARG A 209 -21.31 8.35 10.26
CA ARG A 209 -20.49 9.56 10.09
C ARG A 209 -19.58 9.93 11.26
N THR A 210 -19.54 9.13 12.33
CA THR A 210 -18.84 9.55 13.56
C THR A 210 -18.00 8.43 14.18
N LEU A 211 -16.86 8.10 13.57
CA LEU A 211 -15.63 7.64 14.25
C LEU A 211 -14.41 7.80 13.29
N PRO A 212 -13.26 8.33 13.76
CA PRO A 212 -12.11 8.65 12.92
C PRO A 212 -11.23 7.41 12.69
N GLY A 213 -10.98 7.03 11.44
CA GLY A 213 -10.02 5.97 11.09
C GLY A 213 -10.42 4.96 10.02
N GLY A 214 -11.65 5.01 9.49
CA GLY A 214 -12.14 4.04 8.49
C GLY A 214 -11.99 4.44 7.01
N HIS A 215 -11.07 5.35 6.67
CA HIS A 215 -10.96 5.88 5.31
C HIS A 215 -10.21 4.90 4.38
N CYS A 216 -10.87 4.52 3.28
CA CYS A 216 -10.21 3.94 2.13
C CYS A 216 -9.58 5.07 1.32
N TYR A 217 -8.31 4.91 0.95
CA TYR A 217 -7.58 5.85 0.09
C TYR A 217 -7.37 5.19 -1.27
N GLY A 218 -7.63 5.93 -2.34
CA GLY A 218 -7.39 5.48 -3.71
C GLY A 218 -6.48 6.44 -4.44
N ASP A 219 -5.35 5.95 -4.95
CA ASP A 219 -4.51 6.70 -5.89
C ASP A 219 -4.68 6.09 -7.29
N ILE A 220 -5.00 6.94 -8.28
CA ILE A 220 -5.23 6.52 -9.66
C ILE A 220 -3.97 6.80 -10.48
N PHE A 221 -3.49 5.78 -11.18
CA PHE A 221 -2.30 5.79 -12.01
C PHE A 221 -2.63 5.41 -13.44
N VAL A 222 -1.93 6.05 -14.38
CA VAL A 222 -1.91 5.68 -15.80
C VAL A 222 -0.46 5.41 -16.23
N PRO A 223 -0.23 4.59 -17.27
CA PRO A 223 1.11 4.34 -17.77
C PRO A 223 1.76 5.63 -18.30
N ARG A 224 3.07 5.77 -18.09
CA ARG A 224 3.91 6.71 -18.84
C ARG A 224 4.57 5.97 -19.99
N ALA A 225 4.72 6.63 -21.14
CA ALA A 225 5.53 6.08 -22.23
C ALA A 225 6.99 5.98 -21.76
N ILE A 226 7.53 4.76 -21.75
CA ILE A 226 8.92 4.50 -21.38
C ILE A 226 9.72 4.29 -22.68
N SER A 227 10.87 4.94 -22.82
CA SER A 227 11.79 4.70 -23.93
C SER A 227 12.49 3.35 -23.78
N HIS A 228 12.71 2.61 -24.88
CA HIS A 228 13.39 1.29 -24.86
C HIS A 228 14.74 1.27 -24.13
N ASP A 229 15.53 2.36 -24.18
CA ASP A 229 16.82 2.45 -23.47
C ASP A 229 16.68 2.36 -21.93
N ALA A 230 15.49 2.63 -21.39
CA ALA A 230 15.24 2.59 -19.96
C ALA A 230 15.03 1.17 -19.41
N GLN A 231 14.67 0.19 -20.25
CA GLN A 231 14.53 -1.22 -19.83
C GLN A 231 15.88 -1.85 -19.49
N ALA A 232 16.94 -1.52 -20.23
CA ALA A 232 18.29 -2.04 -19.97
C ALA A 232 18.89 -1.57 -18.63
N LEU A 233 18.33 -0.50 -18.05
CA LEU A 233 18.77 0.10 -16.79
C LEU A 233 17.78 -0.17 -15.64
N GLU A 234 16.78 -1.02 -15.85
CA GLU A 234 15.66 -1.19 -14.93
C GLU A 234 16.09 -1.77 -13.58
N ASP A 235 16.95 -2.79 -13.58
CA ASP A 235 17.47 -3.39 -12.33
C ASP A 235 18.31 -2.39 -11.53
N SER A 236 19.17 -1.63 -12.21
CA SER A 236 19.97 -0.57 -11.57
C SER A 236 19.08 0.55 -11.01
N LEU A 237 18.01 0.90 -11.72
CA LEU A 237 17.03 1.89 -11.27
C LEU A 237 16.22 1.39 -10.08
N LEU A 238 15.85 0.11 -10.05
CA LEU A 238 15.15 -0.54 -8.94
C LEU A 238 16.01 -0.47 -7.68
N THR A 239 17.23 -1.00 -7.72
CA THR A 239 18.13 -1.03 -6.56
C THR A 239 18.45 0.38 -6.05
N SER A 240 18.76 1.32 -6.94
CA SER A 240 19.05 2.71 -6.54
C SER A 240 17.84 3.44 -5.96
N SER A 241 16.65 3.23 -6.52
CA SER A 241 15.41 3.84 -6.01
C SER A 241 15.04 3.27 -4.65
N LEU A 242 15.22 1.97 -4.43
CA LEU A 242 14.98 1.34 -3.12
C LEU A 242 15.96 1.83 -2.06
N ALA A 243 17.26 1.95 -2.40
CA ALA A 243 18.26 2.50 -1.49
C ALA A 243 17.93 3.94 -1.11
N ALA A 244 17.58 4.79 -2.08
CA ALA A 244 17.14 6.15 -1.83
C ALA A 244 15.90 6.22 -0.91
N LEU A 245 14.94 5.33 -1.15
CA LEU A 245 13.73 5.23 -0.35
C LEU A 245 13.99 4.77 1.09
N SER A 246 14.87 3.79 1.27
CA SER A 246 15.32 3.31 2.59
C SER A 246 15.98 4.45 3.38
N LEU A 247 16.93 5.15 2.75
CA LEU A 247 17.61 6.29 3.37
C LEU A 247 16.61 7.39 3.77
N GLN A 248 15.62 7.69 2.91
CA GLN A 248 14.59 8.66 3.24
C GLN A 248 13.72 8.22 4.42
N ALA A 249 13.38 6.93 4.50
CA ALA A 249 12.63 6.37 5.62
C ALA A 249 13.41 6.44 6.93
N GLU A 250 14.71 6.10 6.90
CA GLU A 250 15.62 6.21 8.04
C GLU A 250 15.77 7.64 8.52
N VAL A 251 16.03 8.59 7.62
CA VAL A 251 16.10 10.02 7.95
C VAL A 251 14.78 10.48 8.59
N SER A 252 13.63 10.06 8.06
CA SER A 252 12.32 10.40 8.61
C SER A 252 12.05 9.75 9.98
N ALA A 253 12.60 8.56 10.24
CA ALA A 253 12.53 7.90 11.54
C ALA A 253 13.41 8.63 12.57
N LEU A 254 14.66 8.93 12.21
CA LEU A 254 15.60 9.67 13.04
C LEU A 254 15.09 11.08 13.37
N GLN A 255 14.48 11.78 12.41
CA GLN A 255 13.87 13.09 12.66
C GLN A 255 12.73 13.02 13.68
N ARG A 256 11.87 12.00 13.61
CA ARG A 256 10.79 11.78 14.58
C ARG A 256 11.33 11.47 15.98
N GLU A 257 12.35 10.62 16.05
CA GLU A 257 13.02 10.30 17.31
C GLU A 257 13.68 11.53 17.92
N ASN A 258 14.41 12.32 17.11
CA ASN A 258 15.04 13.55 17.57
C ASN A 258 14.03 14.57 18.09
N GLN A 259 12.90 14.76 17.39
CA GLN A 259 11.80 15.61 17.87
C GLN A 259 11.23 15.12 19.21
N THR A 260 11.07 13.80 19.35
CA THR A 260 10.56 13.17 20.58
C THR A 260 11.52 13.41 21.73
N LEU A 261 12.81 13.14 21.53
CA LEU A 261 13.86 13.35 22.53
C LEU A 261 14.01 14.83 22.90
N THR A 262 13.97 15.74 21.92
CA THR A 262 14.01 17.19 22.16
C THR A 262 12.84 17.63 23.04
N THR A 263 11.64 17.12 22.77
CA THR A 263 10.45 17.40 23.59
C THR A 263 10.62 16.86 25.02
N GLN A 264 11.17 15.65 25.18
CA GLN A 264 11.42 15.06 26.49
C GLN A 264 12.48 15.83 27.28
N ILE A 265 13.57 16.26 26.63
CA ILE A 265 14.60 17.09 27.23
C ILE A 265 13.98 18.39 27.74
N GLN A 266 13.18 19.08 26.92
CA GLN A 266 12.50 20.30 27.36
C GLN A 266 11.60 20.07 28.57
N LEU A 267 10.81 18.98 28.58
CA LEU A 267 9.94 18.65 29.71
C LEU A 267 10.72 18.32 31.00
N LEU A 268 11.88 17.70 30.87
CA LEU A 268 12.79 17.40 31.98
C LEU A 268 13.45 18.68 32.50
N GLU A 269 13.95 19.54 31.62
CA GLU A 269 14.52 20.85 31.95
C GLU A 269 13.50 21.71 32.70
N ASP A 270 12.27 21.82 32.19
CA ASP A 270 11.19 22.54 32.86
C ASP A 270 10.89 21.96 34.26
N SER A 271 10.98 20.64 34.41
CA SER A 271 10.77 19.99 35.71
C SER A 271 11.92 20.23 36.68
N VAL A 272 13.17 20.25 36.22
CA VAL A 272 14.34 20.61 37.03
C VAL A 272 14.21 22.05 37.53
N VAL A 273 13.86 22.99 36.65
CA VAL A 273 13.66 24.40 37.03
C VAL A 273 12.57 24.53 38.11
N ARG A 274 11.45 23.82 37.96
CA ARG A 274 10.40 23.81 39.00
C ARG A 274 10.91 23.28 40.33
N PHE A 275 11.61 22.14 40.33
CA PHE A 275 12.12 21.55 41.58
C PHE A 275 13.20 22.42 42.25
N GLU A 276 14.02 23.12 41.48
CA GLU A 276 14.99 24.07 42.02
C GLU A 276 14.31 25.29 42.67
N GLU A 277 13.21 25.79 42.09
CA GLU A 277 12.37 26.83 42.69
C GLU A 277 11.77 26.35 44.02
N GLU A 278 11.12 25.18 44.02
CA GLU A 278 10.53 24.58 45.22
C GLU A 278 11.57 24.37 46.33
N LEU A 279 12.76 23.86 45.97
CA LEU A 279 13.86 23.68 46.92
C LEU A 279 14.33 25.01 47.51
N ARG A 280 14.39 26.07 46.69
CA ARG A 280 14.78 27.41 47.14
C ARG A 280 13.74 27.99 48.10
N GLU A 281 12.47 27.87 47.76
CA GLU A 281 11.37 28.30 48.62
C GLU A 281 11.41 27.58 49.98
N GLU A 282 11.61 26.26 49.99
CA GLU A 282 11.70 25.48 51.23
C GLU A 282 12.92 25.86 52.07
N LYS A 283 14.08 26.13 51.44
CA LYS A 283 15.25 26.65 52.16
C LYS A 283 14.95 27.99 52.84
N ILE A 284 14.29 28.91 52.13
CA ILE A 284 13.90 30.22 52.68
C ILE A 284 12.92 30.04 53.86
N LYS A 285 11.94 29.14 53.75
CA LYS A 285 11.01 28.84 54.86
C LYS A 285 11.74 28.27 56.08
N ALA A 286 12.65 27.32 55.87
CA ALA A 286 13.43 26.71 56.93
C ALA A 286 14.34 27.71 57.66
N GLU A 287 14.98 28.63 56.92
CA GLU A 287 15.79 29.70 57.51
C GLU A 287 14.94 30.68 58.34
N ARG A 288 13.76 31.07 57.83
CA ARG A 288 12.82 31.91 58.58
C ARG A 288 12.40 31.27 59.90
N LEU A 289 12.09 29.98 59.89
CA LEU A 289 11.75 29.22 61.11
C LEU A 289 12.91 29.16 62.10
N ARG A 290 14.17 29.00 61.63
CA ARG A 290 15.36 29.01 62.50
C ARG A 290 15.67 30.39 63.10
N SER A 291 15.33 31.46 62.39
CA SER A 291 15.55 32.83 62.86
C SER A 291 14.53 33.32 63.90
N TYR A 292 13.44 32.56 64.13
CA TYR A 292 12.41 32.90 65.11
C TYR A 292 12.88 32.59 66.54
N LYS A 293 13.34 33.60 67.28
CA LYS A 293 13.59 33.48 68.73
C LYS A 293 12.26 33.58 69.49
N PRO A 294 11.93 32.64 70.40
CA PRO A 294 10.80 32.80 71.30
C PRO A 294 11.01 34.08 72.13
N GLY A 295 10.00 34.96 72.15
CA GLY A 295 10.02 36.15 73.00
C GLY A 295 10.17 35.77 74.48
N PRO A 296 10.81 36.62 75.30
CA PRO A 296 11.11 36.30 76.68
C PRO A 296 9.82 35.98 77.45
N ILE A 297 9.80 34.81 78.08
CA ILE A 297 8.74 34.40 78.99
C ILE A 297 8.80 35.36 80.19
N LEU A 298 7.83 36.28 80.26
CA LEU A 298 7.58 37.08 81.46
C LEU A 298 7.05 36.14 82.55
N THR A 299 7.94 35.68 83.43
CA THR A 299 7.57 35.11 84.72
C THR A 299 6.95 36.20 85.58
N ARG A 300 5.62 36.14 85.78
CA ARG A 300 4.92 36.92 86.80
C ARG A 300 5.03 36.18 88.14
N ASN A 301 5.51 36.91 89.15
CA ASN A 301 5.56 36.53 90.56
C ASN A 301 4.19 36.14 91.12
#